data_AF-A0AAJ6BLD3-F1
#
_entry.id   AF-A0AAJ6BLD3-F1
#
_cell.length_a   1.000
_cell.length_b   1.000
_cell.length_c   1.000
_cell.angle_alpha   90.00
_cell.angle_beta   90.00
_cell.angle_gamma   90.00
#
_symmetry.space_group_name_H-M   'P 1'
#
loop_
_entity.id
_entity.type
_entity.pdbx_description
1 polymer ?
#
loop_
_entity_poly.entity_id
_entity_poly.type
_entity_poly.pdbx_seq_one_letter_code
_entity_poly.pdbx_strand_id
1 'polypeptide(L)'
;MTGTTSKFIDSLQRSWLLKLAWVLAPFAPMLVVATSKHSPERWAGWLSSAMLLVVFGSLAASYAFALIERRQRRARLRALSPLQRLQMSDEANLAPLGETLRVTDHPAIETLPRVVQWAIAALGAPLPKPLSAVVVALDLSIFVLLLAMVFLNDPMGQLSRRLGAPLLPYWPIFIALFAGLVALRLIERLSSMNRYYIAQAATSGRRPFPAL
;
A
#
# COMPACT_ATOMS: atom_id res chain seq x y z
N MET A 1 23.84 -1.54 -25.01
CA MET A 1 23.56 -1.02 -23.64
C MET A 1 22.15 -1.36 -23.13
N THR A 2 21.33 -2.15 -23.85
CA THR A 2 19.96 -2.54 -23.47
C THR A 2 19.89 -3.67 -22.44
N GLY A 3 20.96 -4.46 -22.27
CA GLY A 3 20.98 -5.63 -21.39
C GLY A 3 21.10 -5.34 -19.88
N THR A 4 21.57 -4.16 -19.49
CA THR A 4 21.65 -3.75 -18.07
C THR A 4 20.32 -3.22 -17.57
N THR A 5 19.62 -2.43 -18.40
CA THR A 5 18.31 -1.87 -18.08
C THR A 5 17.23 -2.95 -17.98
N SER A 6 17.25 -3.95 -18.88
CA SER A 6 16.30 -5.07 -18.82
C SER A 6 16.50 -5.93 -17.56
N LYS A 7 17.74 -6.30 -17.23
CA LYS A 7 18.06 -7.05 -16.00
C LYS A 7 17.66 -6.29 -14.73
N PHE A 8 17.84 -4.97 -14.72
CA PHE A 8 17.42 -4.13 -13.61
C PHE A 8 15.90 -4.11 -13.44
N ILE A 9 15.15 -3.95 -14.54
CA ILE A 9 13.68 -3.99 -14.54
C ILE A 9 13.17 -5.36 -14.08
N ASP A 10 13.76 -6.45 -14.59
CA ASP A 10 13.41 -7.81 -14.17
C ASP A 10 13.69 -8.04 -12.67
N SER A 11 14.80 -7.49 -12.16
CA SER A 11 15.12 -7.54 -10.73
C SER A 11 14.12 -6.74 -9.89
N LEU A 12 13.70 -5.57 -10.35
CA LEU A 12 12.70 -4.75 -9.67
C LEU A 12 11.32 -5.43 -9.67
N GLN A 13 10.90 -6.03 -10.79
CA GLN A 13 9.65 -6.78 -10.90
C GLN A 13 9.57 -7.97 -9.93
N ARG A 14 10.72 -8.62 -9.69
CA ARG A 14 10.83 -9.75 -8.75
C ARG A 14 11.02 -9.32 -7.30
N SER A 15 11.29 -8.05 -7.03
CA SER A 15 11.57 -7.55 -5.69
C SER A 15 10.33 -7.59 -4.80
N TRP A 16 10.37 -8.44 -3.77
CA TRP A 16 9.33 -8.50 -2.76
C TRP A 16 9.31 -7.26 -1.85
N LEU A 17 10.48 -6.66 -1.59
CA LEU A 17 10.61 -5.42 -0.82
C LEU A 17 9.91 -4.25 -1.51
N LEU A 18 10.08 -4.12 -2.82
CA LEU A 18 9.41 -3.09 -3.61
C LEU A 18 7.88 -3.24 -3.50
N LYS A 19 7.38 -4.47 -3.56
CA LYS A 19 5.95 -4.80 -3.42
C LYS A 19 5.41 -4.48 -2.03
N LEU A 20 6.22 -4.62 -0.98
CA LEU A 20 5.84 -4.22 0.38
C LEU A 20 5.93 -2.70 0.57
N ALA A 21 6.97 -2.05 0.06
CA ALA A 21 7.12 -0.60 0.11
C ALA A 21 5.95 0.11 -0.61
N TRP A 22 5.40 -0.52 -1.65
CA TRP A 22 4.21 -0.01 -2.33
C TRP A 22 2.95 0.05 -1.47
N VAL A 23 2.86 -0.78 -0.41
CA VAL A 23 1.77 -0.70 0.57
C VAL A 23 1.81 0.62 1.34
N LEU A 24 3.01 1.20 1.52
CA LEU A 24 3.22 2.44 2.25
C LEU A 24 3.07 3.70 1.38
N ALA A 25 3.28 3.57 0.07
CA ALA A 25 3.30 4.72 -0.85
C ALA A 25 2.04 5.63 -0.77
N PRO A 26 0.81 5.11 -0.64
CA PRO A 26 -0.38 5.95 -0.53
C PRO A 26 -0.43 6.84 0.73
N PHE A 27 0.34 6.51 1.77
CA PHE A 27 0.33 7.25 3.04
C PHE A 27 1.39 8.37 3.10
N ALA A 28 2.26 8.46 2.11
CA ALA A 28 3.30 9.48 2.09
C ALA A 28 2.78 10.92 2.06
N PRO A 29 1.74 11.29 1.28
CA PRO A 29 1.17 12.63 1.34
C PRO A 29 0.69 12.99 2.75
N MET A 30 0.14 12.02 3.47
CA MET A 30 -0.33 12.20 4.83
C MET A 30 0.81 12.49 5.80
N LEU A 31 1.91 11.73 5.71
CA LEU A 31 3.12 11.97 6.50
C LEU A 31 3.70 13.36 6.22
N VAL A 32 3.78 13.74 4.94
CA VAL A 32 4.31 15.04 4.49
C VAL A 32 3.53 16.20 5.08
N VAL A 33 2.19 16.12 5.10
CA VAL A 33 1.33 17.15 5.69
C VAL A 33 1.42 17.15 7.21
N ALA A 34 1.51 15.99 7.85
CA ALA A 34 1.69 15.90 9.29
C ALA A 34 3.01 16.57 9.75
N THR A 35 4.12 16.26 9.08
CA THR A 35 5.44 16.82 9.42
C THR A 35 5.56 18.30 9.04
N SER A 36 4.92 18.76 7.97
CA SER A 36 4.97 20.19 7.61
C SER A 36 4.13 21.07 8.55
N LYS A 37 3.00 20.55 9.05
CA LYS A 37 2.05 21.32 9.85
C LYS A 37 2.32 21.25 11.35
N HIS A 38 2.73 20.09 11.86
CA HIS A 38 2.78 19.80 13.30
C HIS A 38 4.19 19.51 13.84
N SER A 39 5.24 19.71 13.02
CA SER A 39 6.62 19.57 13.52
C SER A 39 6.96 20.71 14.48
N PRO A 40 7.49 20.42 15.68
CA PRO A 40 7.95 21.44 16.62
C PRO A 40 9.11 22.25 16.04
N GLU A 41 9.95 21.62 15.22
CA GLU A 41 11.04 22.26 14.49
C GLU A 41 10.65 22.43 13.02
N ARG A 42 10.25 23.65 12.65
CA ARG A 42 9.77 23.94 11.28
C ARG A 42 10.79 23.50 10.22
N TRP A 43 12.08 23.82 10.41
CA TRP A 43 13.13 23.52 9.41
C TRP A 43 13.39 22.01 9.24
N ALA A 44 13.45 21.26 10.34
CA ALA A 44 13.58 19.80 10.31
C ALA A 44 12.33 19.13 9.73
N GLY A 45 11.14 19.70 9.98
CA GLY A 45 9.87 19.27 9.39
C GLY A 45 9.85 19.40 7.87
N TRP A 46 10.31 20.54 7.33
CA TRP A 46 10.43 20.77 5.88
C TRP A 46 11.42 19.82 5.21
N LEU A 47 12.60 19.61 5.80
CA LEU A 47 13.59 18.66 5.30
C LEU A 47 13.06 17.23 5.27
N SER A 48 12.38 16.81 6.34
CA SER A 48 11.76 15.47 6.43
C SER A 48 10.62 15.31 5.43
N SER A 49 9.76 16.33 5.28
CA SER A 49 8.70 16.38 4.27
C SER A 49 9.26 16.30 2.84
N ALA A 50 10.36 17.00 2.56
CA ALA A 50 11.00 16.96 1.25
C ALA A 50 11.58 15.58 0.93
N MET A 51 12.26 14.95 1.89
CA MET A 51 12.77 13.58 1.71
C MET A 51 11.65 12.56 1.52
N LEU A 52 10.55 12.67 2.27
CA LEU A 52 9.37 11.83 2.10
C LEU A 52 8.71 12.03 0.72
N LEU A 53 8.63 13.28 0.23
CA LEU A 53 8.14 13.57 -1.12
C LEU A 53 9.04 12.98 -2.21
N VAL A 54 10.36 13.02 -2.03
CA VAL A 54 11.30 12.42 -3.01
C VAL A 54 11.16 10.89 -3.03
N VAL A 55 11.17 10.26 -1.86
CA VAL A 55 11.15 8.79 -1.74
C VAL A 55 9.79 8.20 -2.13
N PHE A 56 8.70 8.83 -1.71
CA PHE A 56 7.37 8.26 -1.85
C PHE A 56 6.41 9.08 -2.71
N GLY A 57 6.66 10.38 -2.91
CA GLY A 57 5.80 11.23 -3.75
C GLY A 57 5.84 10.80 -5.22
N SER A 58 6.99 10.34 -5.71
CA SER A 58 7.14 9.74 -7.04
C SER A 58 6.30 8.45 -7.19
N LEU A 59 6.33 7.58 -6.19
CA LEU A 59 5.50 6.37 -6.14
C LEU A 59 4.01 6.68 -6.01
N ALA A 60 3.63 7.63 -5.15
CA ALA A 60 2.24 8.03 -4.93
C ALA A 60 1.65 8.70 -6.16
N ALA A 61 2.40 9.57 -6.84
CA ALA A 61 2.01 10.17 -8.11
C ALA A 61 1.83 9.09 -9.19
N SER A 62 2.80 8.17 -9.32
CA SER A 62 2.70 7.04 -10.24
C SER A 62 1.46 6.19 -10.00
N TYR A 63 1.13 5.91 -8.74
CA TYR A 63 -0.07 5.18 -8.36
C TYR A 63 -1.37 5.95 -8.70
N ALA A 64 -1.41 7.24 -8.44
CA ALA A 64 -2.56 8.09 -8.77
C ALA A 64 -2.79 8.17 -10.28
N PHE A 65 -1.73 8.36 -11.07
CA PHE A 65 -1.80 8.37 -12.53
C PHE A 65 -2.29 7.02 -13.08
N ALA A 66 -1.78 5.90 -12.55
CA ALA A 66 -2.25 4.56 -12.93
C ALA A 66 -3.75 4.36 -12.68
N LEU A 67 -4.27 4.89 -11.56
CA LEU A 67 -5.69 4.83 -11.20
C LEU A 67 -6.56 5.66 -12.15
N ILE A 68 -6.12 6.87 -12.48
CA ILE A 68 -6.82 7.77 -13.41
C ILE A 68 -6.85 7.14 -14.81
N GLU A 69 -5.72 6.66 -15.30
CA GLU A 69 -5.58 6.04 -16.61
C GLU A 69 -6.43 4.77 -16.72
N ARG A 70 -6.44 3.91 -15.69
CA ARG A 70 -7.29 2.71 -15.65
C ARG A 70 -8.78 3.04 -15.67
N ARG A 71 -9.20 4.12 -14.99
CA ARG A 71 -10.59 4.60 -15.04
C ARG A 71 -10.95 5.13 -16.43
N GLN A 72 -10.10 5.96 -17.01
CA GLN A 72 -10.29 6.50 -18.36
C GLN A 72 -10.34 5.37 -19.40
N ARG A 73 -9.47 4.36 -19.28
CA ARG A 73 -9.44 3.20 -20.17
C ARG A 73 -10.71 2.37 -20.06
N ARG A 74 -11.22 2.11 -18.84
CA ARG A 74 -12.51 1.44 -18.65
C ARG A 74 -13.67 2.24 -19.25
N ALA A 75 -13.65 3.57 -19.12
CA ALA A 75 -14.66 4.43 -19.72
C ALA A 75 -14.60 4.39 -21.27
N ARG A 76 -13.40 4.49 -21.85
CA ARG A 76 -13.19 4.40 -23.31
C ARG A 76 -13.57 3.03 -23.86
N LEU A 77 -13.16 1.95 -23.22
CA LEU A 77 -13.51 0.58 -23.63
C LEU A 77 -15.02 0.33 -23.59
N ARG A 78 -15.75 0.91 -22.62
CA ARG A 78 -17.22 0.83 -22.58
C ARG A 78 -17.87 1.58 -23.73
N ALA A 79 -17.29 2.69 -24.17
CA ALA A 79 -17.79 3.48 -25.29
C ALA A 79 -17.50 2.84 -26.68
N LEU A 80 -16.55 1.90 -26.76
CA LEU A 80 -16.19 1.22 -28.00
C LEU A 80 -17.09 0.00 -28.29
N SER A 81 -17.40 -0.20 -29.57
CA SER A 81 -18.12 -1.38 -30.06
C SER A 81 -17.28 -2.66 -29.92
N PRO A 82 -17.88 -3.85 -29.80
CA PRO A 82 -17.15 -5.11 -29.54
C PRO A 82 -16.05 -5.43 -30.57
N LEU A 83 -16.25 -5.07 -31.85
CA LEU A 83 -15.27 -5.29 -32.92
C LEU A 83 -14.08 -4.31 -32.82
N GLN A 84 -14.32 -3.06 -32.43
CA GLN A 84 -13.26 -2.06 -32.23
C GLN A 84 -12.39 -2.36 -30.99
N ARG A 85 -12.95 -3.03 -29.98
CA ARG A 85 -12.18 -3.48 -28.80
C ARG A 85 -11.10 -4.52 -29.14
N LEU A 86 -11.36 -5.38 -30.12
CA LEU A 86 -10.38 -6.39 -30.57
C LEU A 86 -9.21 -5.73 -31.32
N GLN A 87 -9.49 -4.69 -32.10
CA GLN A 87 -8.47 -3.95 -32.86
C GLN A 87 -7.60 -3.03 -31.99
N MET A 88 -8.13 -2.47 -30.90
CA MET A 88 -7.35 -1.64 -29.96
C MET A 88 -6.46 -2.45 -28.99
N SER A 89 -6.47 -3.79 -29.07
CA SER A 89 -5.61 -4.61 -28.20
C SER A 89 -4.12 -4.52 -28.55
N ASP A 90 -3.77 -4.04 -29.76
CA ASP A 90 -2.39 -3.98 -30.28
C ASP A 90 -1.69 -2.62 -30.12
N GLU A 91 -2.37 -1.56 -29.67
CA GLU A 91 -1.70 -0.29 -29.40
C GLU A 91 -0.74 -0.46 -28.21
N ALA A 92 0.55 -0.18 -28.45
CA ALA A 92 1.63 -0.19 -27.48
C ALA A 92 1.33 0.80 -26.35
N ASN A 93 0.56 0.32 -25.37
CA ASN A 93 0.23 1.04 -24.17
C ASN A 93 1.49 1.13 -23.32
N LEU A 94 1.93 2.36 -23.03
CA LEU A 94 2.86 2.62 -21.94
C LEU A 94 2.16 2.17 -20.65
N ALA A 95 2.39 0.92 -20.26
CA ALA A 95 1.79 0.39 -19.05
C ALA A 95 2.24 1.27 -17.86
N PRO A 96 1.33 1.69 -16.99
CA PRO A 96 1.68 2.52 -15.84
C PRO A 96 2.80 1.85 -15.04
N LEU A 97 3.62 2.66 -14.36
CA LEU A 97 4.83 2.20 -13.66
C LEU A 97 4.56 1.04 -12.68
N GLY A 98 3.38 1.00 -12.05
CA GLY A 98 2.97 -0.11 -11.20
C GLY A 98 2.63 -1.42 -11.95
N GLU A 99 2.14 -1.33 -13.19
CA GLU A 99 1.88 -2.48 -14.06
C GLU A 99 3.18 -2.98 -14.73
N THR A 100 4.06 -2.07 -15.17
CA THR A 100 5.40 -2.44 -15.67
C THR A 100 6.29 -3.05 -14.61
N LEU A 101 6.19 -2.60 -13.35
CA LEU A 101 6.91 -3.19 -12.21
C LEU A 101 6.17 -4.39 -11.58
N ARG A 102 5.01 -4.80 -12.11
CA ARG A 102 4.21 -5.93 -11.61
C ARG A 102 4.01 -5.89 -10.09
N VAL A 103 3.76 -4.68 -9.56
CA VAL A 103 3.77 -4.44 -8.11
C VAL A 103 2.55 -5.08 -7.43
N THR A 104 1.45 -5.20 -8.18
CA THR A 104 0.24 -5.89 -7.76
C THR A 104 0.44 -7.40 -7.70
N ASP A 105 1.29 -7.97 -8.55
CA ASP A 105 1.49 -9.41 -8.67
C ASP A 105 2.13 -9.99 -7.42
N HIS A 106 1.72 -11.18 -7.02
CA HIS A 106 2.37 -11.91 -5.95
C HIS A 106 3.73 -12.45 -6.46
N PRO A 107 4.85 -12.21 -5.75
CA PRO A 107 6.15 -12.78 -6.13
C PRO A 107 6.08 -14.32 -6.10
N ALA A 108 7.01 -15.01 -6.76
CA ALA A 108 7.06 -16.47 -6.63
C ALA A 108 7.43 -16.84 -5.17
N ILE A 109 6.81 -17.88 -4.62
CA ILE A 109 7.05 -18.28 -3.22
C ILE A 109 8.52 -18.63 -2.96
N GLU A 110 9.19 -19.19 -3.96
CA GLU A 110 10.61 -19.56 -3.94
C GLU A 110 11.56 -18.36 -3.79
N THR A 111 11.13 -17.16 -4.22
CA THR A 111 11.94 -15.94 -4.12
C THR A 111 11.72 -15.17 -2.81
N LEU A 112 10.82 -15.65 -1.95
CA LEU A 112 10.54 -15.04 -0.66
C LEU A 112 11.49 -15.57 0.43
N PRO A 113 12.03 -14.70 1.30
CA PRO A 113 12.75 -15.14 2.49
C PRO A 113 11.88 -16.05 3.38
N ARG A 114 12.50 -17.01 4.06
CA ARG A 114 11.78 -17.94 4.98
C ARG A 114 10.94 -17.20 6.03
N VAL A 115 11.43 -16.07 6.55
CA VAL A 115 10.70 -15.23 7.51
C VAL A 115 9.40 -14.68 6.91
N VAL A 116 9.42 -14.27 5.65
CA VAL A 116 8.24 -13.75 4.95
C VAL A 116 7.27 -14.88 4.64
N GLN A 117 7.76 -16.05 4.24
CA GLN A 117 6.92 -17.24 4.04
C GLN A 117 6.20 -17.63 5.34
N TRP A 118 6.91 -17.64 6.47
CA TRP A 118 6.31 -17.87 7.78
C TRP A 118 5.28 -16.81 8.14
N ALA A 119 5.57 -15.53 7.92
CA ALA A 119 4.64 -14.45 8.20
C ALA A 119 3.36 -14.56 7.35
N ILE A 120 3.47 -14.94 6.08
CA ILE A 120 2.31 -15.19 5.21
C ILE A 120 1.48 -16.36 5.76
N ALA A 121 2.13 -17.44 6.19
CA ALA A 121 1.43 -18.62 6.69
C ALA A 121 0.77 -18.38 8.06
N ALA A 122 1.46 -17.72 8.99
CA ALA A 122 0.99 -17.48 10.35
C ALA A 122 0.03 -16.28 10.46
N LEU A 123 0.36 -15.15 9.83
CA LEU A 123 -0.41 -13.89 9.95
C LEU A 123 -1.39 -13.68 8.79
N GLY A 124 -1.16 -14.33 7.64
CA GLY A 124 -2.05 -14.25 6.48
C GLY A 124 -3.22 -15.26 6.51
N ALA A 125 -3.28 -16.12 7.52
CA ALA A 125 -4.36 -17.08 7.68
C ALA A 125 -5.75 -16.39 7.69
N PRO A 126 -6.77 -16.99 7.08
CA PRO A 126 -8.10 -16.36 7.00
C PRO A 126 -8.68 -16.15 8.39
N LEU A 127 -9.02 -14.90 8.70
CA LEU A 127 -9.78 -14.56 9.90
C LEU A 127 -11.23 -15.08 9.76
N PRO A 128 -11.87 -15.47 10.87
CA PRO A 128 -13.29 -15.79 10.84
C PRO A 128 -14.10 -14.54 10.41
N LYS A 129 -15.18 -14.76 9.67
CA LYS A 129 -16.01 -13.70 9.05
C LYS A 129 -16.32 -12.49 9.97
N PRO A 130 -16.75 -12.64 11.24
CA PRO A 130 -17.00 -11.49 12.10
C PRO A 130 -15.73 -10.64 12.36
N LEU A 131 -14.58 -11.29 12.58
CA LEU A 131 -13.31 -10.59 12.78
C LEU A 131 -12.86 -9.85 11.51
N SER A 132 -13.17 -10.38 10.33
CA SER A 132 -12.84 -9.70 9.06
C SER A 132 -13.57 -8.35 8.89
N ALA A 133 -14.84 -8.26 9.32
CA ALA A 133 -15.60 -7.01 9.26
C ALA A 133 -15.09 -5.98 10.28
N VAL A 134 -14.70 -6.45 11.47
CA VAL A 134 -14.10 -5.61 12.52
C VAL A 134 -12.78 -5.00 12.03
N VAL A 135 -11.94 -5.77 11.34
CA VAL A 135 -10.67 -5.27 10.78
C VAL A 135 -10.91 -4.14 9.77
N VAL A 136 -11.93 -4.26 8.90
CA VAL A 136 -12.28 -3.20 7.94
C VAL A 136 -12.79 -1.94 8.66
N ALA A 137 -13.65 -2.10 9.66
CA ALA A 137 -14.14 -0.98 10.46
C ALA A 137 -13.01 -0.29 11.24
N LEU A 138 -12.06 -1.08 11.76
CA LEU A 138 -10.89 -0.58 12.46
C LEU A 138 -9.94 0.16 11.51
N ASP A 139 -9.65 -0.38 10.32
CA ASP A 139 -8.83 0.28 9.30
C ASP A 139 -9.44 1.64 8.90
N LEU A 140 -10.75 1.67 8.62
CA LEU A 140 -11.44 2.90 8.26
C LEU A 140 -11.44 3.92 9.41
N SER A 141 -11.69 3.48 10.65
CA SER A 141 -11.72 4.39 11.81
C SER A 141 -10.33 4.98 12.11
N ILE A 142 -9.27 4.17 12.07
CA ILE A 142 -7.88 4.64 12.22
C ILE A 142 -7.54 5.62 11.10
N PHE A 143 -7.92 5.31 9.85
CA PHE A 143 -7.67 6.20 8.72
C PHE A 143 -8.34 7.57 8.90
N VAL A 144 -9.61 7.58 9.30
CA VAL A 144 -10.37 8.83 9.56
C VAL A 144 -9.75 9.61 10.73
N LEU A 145 -9.35 8.93 11.81
CA LEU A 145 -8.69 9.57 12.95
C LEU A 145 -7.37 10.21 12.57
N LEU A 146 -6.52 9.50 11.82
CA LEU A 146 -5.28 10.07 11.29
C LEU A 146 -5.58 11.27 10.40
N LEU A 147 -6.60 11.19 9.55
CA LEU A 147 -6.97 12.29 8.65
C LEU A 147 -7.40 13.53 9.44
N ALA A 148 -8.19 13.34 10.49
CA ALA A 148 -8.54 14.41 11.42
C ALA A 148 -7.30 14.99 12.14
N MET A 149 -6.37 14.14 12.60
CA MET A 149 -5.13 14.59 13.21
C MET A 149 -4.24 15.41 12.27
N VAL A 150 -4.24 15.09 10.98
CA VAL A 150 -3.43 15.82 9.99
C VAL A 150 -4.08 17.15 9.62
N PHE A 151 -5.39 17.16 9.35
CA PHE A 151 -6.06 18.34 8.81
C PHE A 151 -6.55 19.35 9.86
N LEU A 152 -6.80 18.93 11.10
CA LEU A 152 -7.16 19.86 12.17
C LEU A 152 -5.93 20.64 12.66
N ASN A 153 -6.15 21.86 13.17
CA ASN A 153 -5.07 22.70 13.71
C ASN A 153 -4.68 22.29 15.14
N ASP A 154 -5.66 21.86 15.94
CA ASP A 154 -5.46 21.42 17.32
C ASP A 154 -6.35 20.18 17.63
N PRO A 155 -6.05 19.02 17.02
CA PRO A 155 -6.88 17.82 17.19
C PRO A 155 -6.85 17.31 18.63
N MET A 156 -5.68 17.32 19.29
CA MET A 156 -5.53 16.79 20.65
C MET A 156 -6.10 17.72 21.70
N GLY A 157 -5.96 19.04 21.55
CA GLY A 157 -6.57 20.00 22.47
C GLY A 157 -8.09 20.04 22.35
N GLN A 158 -8.67 19.81 21.16
CA GLN A 158 -10.12 19.63 21.02
C GLN A 158 -10.61 18.35 21.70
N LEU A 159 -9.87 17.24 21.54
CA LEU A 159 -10.22 15.95 22.15
C LEU A 159 -10.13 16.02 23.69
N SER A 160 -9.03 16.57 24.20
CA SER A 160 -8.80 16.78 25.64
C SER A 160 -9.90 17.65 26.26
N ARG A 161 -10.26 18.78 25.63
CA ARG A 161 -11.35 19.65 26.08
C ARG A 161 -12.71 18.95 26.15
N ARG A 162 -13.02 18.07 25.18
CA ARG A 162 -14.29 17.33 25.14
C ARG A 162 -14.35 16.18 26.13
N LEU A 163 -13.23 15.52 26.38
CA LEU A 163 -13.15 14.36 27.27
C LEU A 163 -12.83 14.73 28.73
N GLY A 164 -12.51 16.00 29.01
CA GLY A 164 -12.03 16.43 30.33
C GLY A 164 -10.69 15.77 30.71
N ALA A 165 -9.93 15.28 29.73
CA ALA A 165 -8.68 14.55 29.91
C ALA A 165 -7.47 15.48 29.79
N PRO A 166 -6.32 15.16 30.40
CA PRO A 166 -5.09 15.92 30.19
C PRO A 166 -4.70 15.96 28.71
N LEU A 167 -3.98 17.01 28.31
CA LEU A 167 -3.56 17.20 26.91
C LEU A 167 -2.72 16.00 26.46
N LEU A 168 -3.22 15.29 25.47
CA LEU A 168 -2.55 14.13 24.92
C LEU A 168 -1.41 14.55 23.96
N PRO A 169 -0.25 13.87 23.99
CA PRO A 169 0.86 14.20 23.11
C PRO A 169 0.55 13.78 21.65
N TYR A 170 0.64 14.73 20.72
CA TYR A 170 0.30 14.52 19.30
C TYR A 170 1.12 13.40 18.66
N TRP A 171 2.45 13.50 18.71
CA TRP A 171 3.36 12.62 17.97
C TRP A 171 3.28 11.14 18.37
N PRO A 172 3.29 10.78 19.67
CA PRO A 172 3.11 9.39 20.09
C PRO A 172 1.80 8.77 19.60
N ILE A 173 0.70 9.53 19.64
CA ILE A 173 -0.62 9.05 19.18
C ILE A 173 -0.64 8.91 17.67
N PHE A 174 -0.10 9.90 16.95
CA PHE A 174 -0.01 9.86 15.50
C PHE A 174 0.81 8.65 15.03
N ILE A 175 1.98 8.41 15.64
CA ILE A 175 2.84 7.27 15.33
C ILE A 175 2.13 5.95 15.65
N ALA A 176 1.45 5.84 16.79
CA ALA A 176 0.73 4.62 17.16
C ALA A 176 -0.41 4.29 16.17
N LEU A 177 -1.21 5.30 15.79
CA LEU A 177 -2.27 5.13 14.80
C LEU A 177 -1.69 4.81 13.42
N PHE A 178 -0.63 5.49 13.01
CA PHE A 178 0.04 5.24 11.73
C PHE A 178 0.63 3.83 11.65
N ALA A 179 1.34 3.40 12.69
CA ALA A 179 1.88 2.04 12.78
C ALA A 179 0.76 0.99 12.80
N GLY A 180 -0.33 1.25 13.51
CA GLY A 180 -1.52 0.40 13.49
C GLY A 180 -2.12 0.26 12.09
N LEU A 181 -2.28 1.36 11.37
CA LEU A 181 -2.77 1.35 9.99
C LEU A 181 -1.84 0.55 9.07
N VAL A 182 -0.53 0.79 9.15
CA VAL A 182 0.48 0.06 8.38
C VAL A 182 0.41 -1.44 8.69
N ALA A 183 0.30 -1.83 9.96
CA ALA A 183 0.20 -3.22 10.37
C ALA A 183 -1.05 -3.89 9.78
N LEU A 184 -2.22 -3.23 9.84
CA LEU A 184 -3.45 -3.76 9.25
C LEU A 184 -3.32 -3.98 7.74
N ARG A 185 -2.72 -3.03 7.02
CA ARG A 185 -2.50 -3.13 5.57
C ARG A 185 -1.49 -4.21 5.20
N LEU A 186 -0.45 -4.38 6.00
CA LEU A 186 0.49 -5.49 5.83
C LEU A 186 -0.20 -6.83 6.06
N ILE A 187 -1.01 -6.98 7.11
CA ILE A 187 -1.79 -8.20 7.37
C ILE A 187 -2.74 -8.51 6.20
N GLU A 188 -3.44 -7.51 5.68
CA GLU A 188 -4.31 -7.66 4.51
C GLU A 188 -3.53 -8.15 3.28
N ARG A 189 -2.34 -7.58 3.02
CA ARG A 189 -1.46 -8.00 1.93
C ARG A 189 -0.96 -9.44 2.13
N LEU A 190 -0.55 -9.80 3.35
CA LEU A 190 -0.15 -11.16 3.70
C LEU A 190 -1.31 -12.15 3.52
N SER A 191 -2.54 -11.77 3.86
CA SER A 191 -3.71 -12.63 3.67
C SER A 191 -4.08 -12.80 2.19
N SER A 192 -3.93 -11.75 1.38
CA SER A 192 -4.05 -11.88 -0.08
C SER A 192 -3.01 -12.84 -0.65
N MET A 193 -1.75 -12.73 -0.21
CA MET A 193 -0.67 -13.65 -0.59
C MET A 193 -0.96 -15.08 -0.18
N ASN A 194 -1.39 -15.30 1.07
CA ASN A 194 -1.74 -16.61 1.59
C ASN A 194 -2.82 -17.28 0.73
N ARG A 195 -3.93 -16.57 0.46
CA ARG A 195 -5.00 -17.05 -0.41
C ARG A 195 -4.52 -17.39 -1.82
N TYR A 196 -3.66 -16.55 -2.40
CA TYR A 196 -3.09 -16.78 -3.72
C TYR A 196 -2.24 -18.05 -3.76
N TYR A 197 -1.30 -18.22 -2.82
CA TYR A 197 -0.42 -19.38 -2.81
C TYR A 197 -1.16 -20.68 -2.47
N ILE A 198 -2.16 -20.64 -1.59
CA ILE A 198 -3.04 -21.81 -1.35
C ILE A 198 -3.78 -22.20 -2.62
N ALA A 199 -4.36 -21.24 -3.35
CA ALA A 199 -5.07 -21.51 -4.60
C ALA A 199 -4.13 -22.09 -5.68
N GLN A 200 -2.90 -21.56 -5.78
CA GLN A 200 -1.89 -22.06 -6.71
C GLN A 200 -1.35 -23.45 -6.32
N ALA A 201 -1.29 -23.75 -5.03
CA ALA A 201 -0.86 -25.05 -4.52
C ALA A 201 -1.96 -26.12 -4.69
N ALA A 202 -3.24 -25.73 -4.58
CA ALA A 202 -4.38 -26.63 -4.79
C ALA A 202 -4.41 -27.24 -6.21
N THR A 203 -3.99 -26.48 -7.23
CA THR A 203 -3.92 -26.99 -8.62
C THR A 203 -2.74 -27.93 -8.86
N SER A 204 -1.73 -27.91 -8.00
CA SER A 204 -0.49 -28.70 -8.14
C SER A 204 -0.35 -29.83 -7.11
N GLY A 205 -1.28 -29.94 -6.15
CA GLY A 205 -1.25 -30.93 -5.07
C GLY A 205 -0.10 -30.75 -4.06
N ARG A 206 0.67 -29.66 -4.16
CA ARG A 206 1.80 -29.37 -3.27
C ARG A 206 1.33 -28.67 -2.00
N ARG A 207 2.07 -28.80 -0.89
CA ARG A 207 1.89 -27.89 0.26
C ARG A 207 2.51 -26.54 -0.08
N PRO A 208 1.78 -25.41 0.04
CA PRO A 208 2.30 -24.09 -0.33
C PRO A 208 3.48 -23.67 0.55
N PHE A 209 3.46 -24.04 1.83
CA PHE A 209 4.51 -23.71 2.79
C PHE A 209 5.11 -25.00 3.35
N PRO A 210 6.18 -25.56 2.73
CA PRO A 210 6.72 -26.88 3.11
C PRO A 210 7.44 -26.90 4.46
N ALA A 211 7.65 -25.75 5.09
CA ALA A 211 8.31 -25.60 6.39
C ALA A 211 7.33 -25.52 7.58
N LEU A 212 6.04 -25.80 7.35
CA LEU A 212 4.95 -25.94 8.33
C LEU A 212 4.25 -27.30 8.13
#